data_AF-A0A3D4VXG2-F1
#
_entry.id   AF-A0A3D4VXG2-F1
#
_cell.length_a   1.000
_cell.length_b   1.000
_cell.length_c   1.000
_cell.angle_alpha   90.00
_cell.angle_beta   90.00
_cell.angle_gamma   90.00
#
_symmetry.space_group_name_H-M   'P 1'
#
loop_
_entity.id
_entity.type
_entity.pdbx_description
1 polymer ?
#
loop_
_entity_poly.entity_id
_entity_poly.type
_entity_poly.pdbx_seq_one_letter_code
_entity_poly.pdbx_strand_id
1 'polypeptide(L)'
;CHQLVPDEGDAQDLTQETFLAAWRNMSRCPVGYEKQWLARIASNKAKDYLRSAWARRMNTPGDAVLALEGAPPGSEPETQLLEALGEEELTQCILGLREPYKTPCRLVLLEQHTAAEAARLCGRPQKTVEAQVYRAKKMLAAQLSAAGKEGI
;
A
#
# COMPACT_ATOMS: atom_id res chain seq x y z
N CYS A 1 -1.78 -22.86 8.26
CA CYS A 1 -1.48 -21.81 7.26
C CYS A 1 -2.75 -21.35 6.53
N HIS A 2 -3.54 -22.25 5.94
CA HIS A 2 -4.76 -21.91 5.18
C HIS A 2 -5.80 -21.04 5.94
N GLN A 3 -5.96 -21.21 7.25
CA GLN A 3 -6.84 -20.36 8.06
C GLN A 3 -6.39 -18.88 8.13
N LEU A 4 -5.10 -18.60 7.90
CA LEU A 4 -4.52 -17.25 7.96
C LEU A 4 -4.29 -16.67 6.55
N VAL A 5 -3.97 -17.52 5.59
CA VAL A 5 -3.72 -17.14 4.18
C VAL A 5 -4.67 -17.97 3.32
N PRO A 6 -5.73 -17.37 2.75
CA PRO A 6 -6.78 -18.10 2.03
C PRO A 6 -6.34 -18.64 0.67
N ASP A 7 -5.29 -18.05 0.07
CA ASP A 7 -4.72 -18.57 -1.16
C ASP A 7 -4.04 -19.93 -0.88
N GLU A 8 -4.45 -20.95 -1.64
CA GLU A 8 -4.01 -22.32 -1.39
C GLU A 8 -2.51 -22.52 -1.67
N GLY A 9 -2.00 -21.91 -2.75
CA GLY A 9 -0.58 -21.99 -3.12
C GLY A 9 0.30 -21.36 -2.04
N ASP A 10 -0.02 -20.12 -1.65
CA ASP A 10 0.68 -19.42 -0.59
C ASP A 10 0.61 -20.18 0.74
N ALA A 11 -0.55 -20.78 1.07
CA ALA A 11 -0.72 -21.58 2.27
C ALA A 11 0.13 -22.86 2.27
N GLN A 12 0.28 -23.51 1.11
CA GLN A 12 1.15 -24.68 0.94
C GLN A 12 2.63 -24.30 1.08
N ASP A 13 3.07 -23.22 0.43
CA ASP A 13 4.45 -22.73 0.53
C ASP A 13 4.80 -22.37 1.97
N LEU A 14 3.93 -21.65 2.67
CA LEU A 14 4.10 -21.31 4.08
C LEU A 14 4.16 -22.56 4.97
N THR A 15 3.43 -23.62 4.62
CA THR A 15 3.48 -24.90 5.32
C THR A 15 4.85 -25.56 5.13
N GLN A 16 5.36 -25.62 3.90
CA GLN A 16 6.71 -26.14 3.62
C GLN A 16 7.78 -25.38 4.39
N GLU A 17 7.75 -24.04 4.33
CA GLU A 17 8.68 -23.20 5.07
C GLU A 17 8.60 -23.40 6.59
N THR A 18 7.39 -23.61 7.13
CA THR A 18 7.17 -23.87 8.55
C THR A 18 7.88 -25.14 8.99
N PHE A 19 7.71 -26.25 8.24
CA PHE A 19 8.37 -27.50 8.57
C PHE A 19 9.90 -27.42 8.43
N LEU A 20 10.40 -26.74 7.39
CA LEU A 20 11.84 -26.50 7.22
C LEU A 20 12.42 -25.68 8.39
N ALA A 21 11.71 -24.64 8.83
CA ALA A 21 12.12 -23.81 9.96
C ALA A 21 12.08 -24.60 11.28
N ALA A 22 11.06 -25.42 11.49
CA ALA A 22 10.94 -26.31 12.65
C ALA A 22 12.08 -27.33 12.67
N TRP A 23 12.37 -27.99 11.55
CA TRP A 23 13.46 -28.95 11.45
C TRP A 23 14.81 -28.34 11.84
N ARG A 24 15.13 -27.15 11.28
CA ARG A 24 16.37 -26.41 11.58
C ARG A 24 16.50 -25.97 13.03
N ASN A 25 15.39 -25.80 13.74
CA ASN A 25 15.36 -25.27 15.11
C ASN A 25 14.83 -26.30 16.13
N MET A 26 14.80 -27.58 15.79
CA MET A 26 14.16 -28.63 16.60
C MET A 26 14.71 -28.67 18.04
N SER A 27 16.00 -28.40 18.22
CA SER A 27 16.66 -28.33 19.54
C SER A 27 16.12 -27.23 20.46
N ARG A 28 15.35 -26.27 19.92
CA ARG A 28 14.72 -25.19 20.67
C ARG A 28 13.26 -25.48 21.04
N CYS A 29 12.72 -26.62 20.62
CA CYS A 29 11.35 -27.02 20.96
C CYS A 29 11.28 -27.44 22.44
N PRO A 30 10.40 -26.84 23.25
CA PRO A 30 10.13 -27.34 24.59
C PRO A 30 9.46 -28.71 24.49
N VAL A 31 9.96 -29.68 25.25
CA VAL A 31 9.41 -31.04 25.31
C VAL A 31 7.96 -30.99 25.80
N GLY A 32 7.06 -31.64 25.09
CA GLY A 32 5.62 -31.67 25.39
C GLY A 32 4.81 -30.48 24.83
N TYR A 33 5.46 -29.56 24.11
CA TYR A 33 4.81 -28.39 23.50
C TYR A 33 4.99 -28.34 21.97
N GLU A 34 5.27 -29.48 21.34
CA GLU A 34 5.63 -29.56 19.92
C GLU A 34 4.55 -28.96 19.02
N LYS A 35 3.28 -29.24 19.33
CA LYS A 35 2.12 -28.71 18.57
C LYS A 35 2.03 -27.20 18.67
N GLN A 36 2.14 -26.65 19.88
CA GLN A 36 2.04 -25.22 20.15
C GLN A 36 3.24 -24.47 19.54
N TRP A 37 4.43 -25.07 19.63
CA TRP A 37 5.65 -24.53 19.06
C TRP A 37 5.57 -24.48 17.53
N LEU A 38 5.17 -25.57 16.87
CA LEU A 38 4.97 -25.61 15.42
C LEU A 38 3.89 -24.62 14.97
N ALA A 39 2.76 -24.55 15.69
CA ALA A 39 1.69 -23.60 15.41
C ALA A 39 2.15 -22.14 15.55
N ARG A 40 3.06 -21.84 16.48
CA ARG A 40 3.65 -20.51 16.64
C ARG A 40 4.55 -20.15 15.45
N ILE A 41 5.38 -21.08 14.97
CA ILE A 41 6.20 -20.88 13.77
C ILE A 41 5.31 -20.58 12.55
N ALA A 42 4.28 -21.41 12.34
CA ALA A 42 3.32 -21.23 11.24
C ALA A 42 2.61 -19.87 11.31
N SER A 43 2.13 -19.50 12.50
CA SER A 43 1.43 -18.24 12.72
C SER A 43 2.32 -17.03 12.49
N ASN A 44 3.59 -17.10 12.91
CA ASN A 44 4.55 -16.03 12.67
C ASN A 44 4.84 -15.87 11.18
N LYS A 45 5.12 -16.96 10.47
CA LYS A 45 5.36 -16.94 9.02
C LYS A 45 4.17 -16.40 8.24
N ALA A 46 2.96 -16.82 8.56
CA ALA A 46 1.76 -16.29 7.93
C ALA A 46 1.57 -14.78 8.21
N LYS A 47 1.83 -14.33 9.45
CA LYS A 47 1.78 -12.90 9.80
C LYS A 47 2.86 -12.08 9.08
N ASP A 48 4.06 -12.63 8.91
CA ASP A 48 5.13 -12.01 8.12
C ASP A 48 4.71 -11.92 6.65
N TYR A 49 4.22 -13.01 6.08
CA TYR A 49 3.72 -13.06 4.71
C TYR A 49 2.62 -12.02 4.45
N LEU A 50 1.60 -11.96 5.31
CA LEU A 50 0.51 -10.99 5.18
C LEU A 50 0.99 -9.54 5.30
N ARG A 51 1.94 -9.26 6.20
CA ARG A 51 2.56 -7.92 6.31
C ARG A 51 3.33 -7.56 5.04
N SER A 52 4.10 -8.49 4.50
CA SER A 52 4.84 -8.28 3.25
C SER A 52 3.90 -8.14 2.04
N ALA A 53 2.83 -8.94 1.96
CA ALA A 53 1.84 -8.86 0.90
C ALA A 53 1.08 -7.53 0.95
N TRP A 54 0.71 -7.07 2.15
CA TRP A 54 0.13 -5.74 2.35
C TRP A 54 1.12 -4.65 1.94
N ALA A 55 2.39 -4.71 2.38
CA ALA A 55 3.41 -3.73 1.98
C ALA A 55 3.63 -3.71 0.46
N ARG A 56 3.61 -4.86 -0.23
CA ARG A 56 3.66 -4.95 -1.70
C ARG A 56 2.43 -4.33 -2.35
N ARG A 57 1.23 -4.61 -1.84
CA ARG A 57 -0.01 -4.01 -2.35
C ARG A 57 -0.03 -2.50 -2.17
N MET A 58 0.56 -2.01 -1.09
CA MET A 58 0.62 -0.58 -0.78
C MET A 58 1.76 0.16 -1.50
N ASN A 59 2.67 -0.56 -2.15
CA ASN A 59 3.75 -0.01 -2.97
C ASN A 59 3.55 -0.42 -4.43
N THR A 60 2.89 0.42 -5.22
CA THR A 60 2.63 0.10 -6.63
C THR A 60 3.94 0.08 -7.43
N PRO A 61 4.11 -0.82 -8.40
CA PRO A 61 5.23 -0.76 -9.34
C PRO A 61 5.42 0.65 -9.93
N GLY A 62 6.63 1.16 -9.77
CA GLY A 62 7.03 2.51 -10.16
C GLY A 62 6.74 3.64 -9.16
N ASP A 63 5.93 3.44 -8.11
CA ASP A 63 5.88 4.37 -6.96
C ASP A 63 7.25 4.38 -6.27
N ALA A 64 7.85 3.19 -6.13
CA ALA A 64 9.19 3.02 -5.59
C ALA A 64 10.26 3.69 -6.46
N VAL A 65 10.13 3.63 -7.80
CA VAL A 65 11.06 4.27 -8.73
C VAL A 65 10.95 5.79 -8.61
N LEU A 66 9.73 6.35 -8.64
CA LEU A 66 9.51 7.78 -8.42
C LEU A 66 9.97 8.24 -7.03
N ALA A 67 9.76 7.43 -6.00
CA ALA A 67 10.26 7.75 -4.66
C ALA A 67 11.79 7.76 -4.59
N LEU A 68 12.48 6.93 -5.37
CA LEU A 68 13.95 6.90 -5.45
C LEU A 68 14.49 8.06 -6.28
N GLU A 69 13.95 8.27 -7.48
CA GLU A 69 14.38 9.31 -8.43
C GLU A 69 13.93 10.72 -8.01
N GLY A 70 12.91 10.81 -7.15
CA GLY A 70 12.21 12.04 -6.82
C GLY A 70 11.04 12.25 -7.76
N ALA A 71 9.84 12.44 -7.19
CA ALA A 71 8.70 12.89 -7.98
C ALA A 71 9.08 14.23 -8.65
N PRO A 72 8.79 14.42 -9.95
CA PRO A 72 9.19 15.64 -10.66
C PRO A 72 8.69 16.89 -9.91
N PRO A 73 9.54 17.91 -9.72
CA PRO A 73 9.09 19.18 -9.18
C PRO A 73 8.14 19.81 -10.21
N GLY A 74 6.91 20.12 -9.79
CA GLY A 74 5.90 20.74 -10.65
C GLY A 74 4.87 19.72 -11.16
N SER A 75 3.82 19.56 -10.38
CA SER A 75 2.50 19.11 -10.84
C SER A 75 1.60 20.33 -11.04
N GLU A 76 2.17 21.47 -11.43
CA GLU A 76 1.46 22.76 -11.50
C GLU A 76 0.21 22.67 -12.41
N PRO A 77 0.27 22.09 -13.62
CA PRO A 77 -0.92 21.96 -14.45
C PRO A 77 -1.99 21.03 -13.86
N GLU A 78 -1.58 19.87 -13.32
CA GLU A 78 -2.52 18.94 -12.70
C GLU A 78 -3.12 19.50 -11.42
N THR A 79 -2.34 20.29 -10.67
CA THR A 79 -2.78 20.92 -9.42
C THR A 79 -3.76 22.04 -9.72
N GLN A 80 -3.45 22.92 -10.69
CA GLN A 80 -4.38 23.96 -11.13
C GLN A 80 -5.70 23.39 -11.66
N LEU A 81 -5.65 22.26 -12.38
CA LEU A 81 -6.86 21.59 -12.87
C LEU A 81 -7.70 21.02 -11.71
N LEU A 82 -7.07 20.48 -10.68
CA LEU A 82 -7.77 19.97 -9.49
C LEU A 82 -8.32 21.10 -8.62
N GLU A 83 -7.61 22.22 -8.52
CA GLU A 83 -8.05 23.42 -7.80
C GLU A 83 -9.23 24.11 -8.50
N ALA A 84 -9.42 23.89 -9.80
CA ALA A 84 -10.58 24.38 -10.54
C ALA A 84 -11.87 23.59 -10.23
N LEU A 85 -11.78 22.43 -9.56
CA LEU A 85 -12.95 21.66 -9.13
C LEU A 85 -13.61 22.29 -7.91
N GLY A 86 -14.93 22.11 -7.80
CA GLY A 86 -15.63 22.37 -6.53
C GLY A 86 -15.15 21.42 -5.42
N GLU A 87 -15.27 21.85 -4.16
CA GLU A 87 -14.85 21.06 -2.98
C GLU A 87 -15.49 19.66 -2.94
N GLU A 88 -16.78 19.59 -3.29
CA GLU A 88 -17.53 18.33 -3.31
C GLU A 88 -17.07 17.39 -4.45
N GLU A 89 -16.81 17.93 -5.64
CA GLU A 89 -16.30 17.16 -6.79
C GLU A 89 -14.89 16.62 -6.52
N LEU A 90 -14.02 17.46 -5.96
CA LEU A 90 -12.67 17.06 -5.56
C LEU A 90 -12.71 15.94 -4.52
N THR A 91 -13.61 16.06 -3.54
CA THR A 91 -13.81 15.03 -2.50
C THR A 91 -14.26 13.71 -3.11
N GLN A 92 -15.24 13.72 -4.01
CA GLN A 92 -15.71 12.50 -4.69
C GLN A 92 -14.61 11.86 -5.53
N CYS A 93 -13.82 12.66 -6.26
CA CYS A 93 -12.70 12.16 -7.04
C CYS A 93 -11.67 11.44 -6.16
N ILE A 94 -11.27 12.04 -5.04
CA ILE A 94 -10.28 11.46 -4.11
C ILE A 94 -10.84 10.21 -3.42
N LEU A 95 -12.09 10.23 -3.00
CA LEU A 95 -12.76 9.07 -2.40
C LEU A 95 -13.04 7.94 -3.41
N GLY A 96 -13.03 8.24 -4.71
CA GLY A 96 -13.09 7.25 -5.79
C GLY A 96 -11.76 6.52 -6.03
N LEU A 97 -10.63 7.05 -5.57
CA LEU A 97 -9.33 6.40 -5.75
C LEU A 97 -9.26 5.05 -5.02
N ARG A 98 -8.50 4.11 -5.56
CA ARG A 98 -8.14 2.87 -4.85
C ARG A 98 -6.90 3.09 -3.99
N GLU A 99 -6.77 2.33 -2.91
CA GLU A 99 -5.48 2.20 -2.24
C GLU A 99 -4.43 1.65 -3.23
N PRO A 100 -3.17 2.12 -3.16
CA PRO A 100 -2.59 2.94 -2.10
C PRO A 100 -2.68 4.48 -2.26
N TYR A 101 -3.43 4.98 -3.25
CA TYR A 101 -3.45 6.41 -3.61
C TYR A 101 -4.45 7.23 -2.80
N LYS A 102 -5.60 6.66 -2.48
CA LYS A 102 -6.70 7.30 -1.74
C LYS A 102 -6.25 7.93 -0.43
N THR A 103 -5.68 7.14 0.49
CA THR A 103 -5.34 7.63 1.83
C THR A 103 -4.31 8.78 1.79
N PRO A 104 -3.17 8.67 1.09
CA PRO A 104 -2.23 9.79 0.92
C PRO A 104 -2.87 11.06 0.34
N CYS A 105 -3.74 10.92 -0.66
CA CYS A 105 -4.38 12.08 -1.29
C CYS A 105 -5.41 12.74 -0.39
N ARG A 106 -6.19 11.96 0.35
CA ARG A 106 -7.14 12.49 1.34
C ARG A 106 -6.39 13.31 2.39
N LEU A 107 -5.33 12.75 2.96
CA LEU A 107 -4.54 13.42 4.00
C LEU A 107 -3.93 14.74 3.49
N VAL A 108 -3.34 14.74 2.30
CA VAL A 108 -2.61 15.90 1.78
C VAL A 108 -3.54 16.95 1.15
N LEU A 109 -4.53 16.52 0.36
CA LEU A 109 -5.33 17.43 -0.47
C LEU A 109 -6.65 17.87 0.19
N LEU A 110 -7.22 17.06 1.08
CA LEU A 110 -8.47 17.40 1.78
C LEU A 110 -8.21 17.82 3.23
N GLU A 111 -7.34 17.07 3.92
CA GLU A 111 -7.04 17.31 5.35
C GLU A 111 -5.85 18.27 5.55
N GLN A 112 -5.24 18.76 4.47
CA GLN A 112 -4.12 19.72 4.46
C GLN A 112 -2.89 19.29 5.30
N HIS A 113 -2.68 17.99 5.47
CA HIS A 113 -1.45 17.49 6.07
C HIS A 113 -0.26 17.70 5.14
N THR A 114 0.89 18.01 5.72
CA THR A 114 2.16 17.96 4.99
C THR A 114 2.47 16.53 4.55
N ALA A 115 3.27 16.36 3.49
CA ALA A 115 3.72 15.04 3.05
C ALA A 115 4.42 14.26 4.18
N ALA A 116 5.15 14.94 5.05
CA ALA A 116 5.81 14.35 6.21
C ALA A 116 4.82 13.85 7.29
N GLU A 117 3.73 14.59 7.54
CA GLU A 117 2.67 14.15 8.45
C GLU A 117 1.91 12.96 7.89
N ALA A 118 1.51 13.05 6.62
CA ALA A 118 0.83 11.96 5.94
C ALA A 118 1.70 10.69 5.92
N ALA A 119 3.01 10.81 5.75
CA ALA A 119 3.97 9.71 5.84
C ALA A 119 3.96 9.01 7.21
N ARG A 120 3.97 9.80 8.29
CA ARG A 120 3.88 9.27 9.66
C ARG A 120 2.55 8.55 9.89
N LEU A 121 1.43 9.15 9.49
CA LEU A 121 0.09 8.58 9.64
C LEU A 121 -0.09 7.30 8.80
N CYS A 122 0.51 7.27 7.61
CA CYS A 122 0.46 6.12 6.71
C CYS A 122 1.49 5.03 7.01
N GLY A 123 2.40 5.25 7.97
CA GLY A 123 3.48 4.34 8.32
C GLY A 123 4.44 4.02 7.17
N ARG A 124 4.71 4.99 6.29
CA ARG A 124 5.52 4.79 5.07
C ARG A 124 6.48 5.96 4.82
N PRO A 125 7.54 5.80 4.01
CA PRO A 125 8.49 6.89 3.72
C PRO A 125 7.81 8.10 3.07
N GLN A 126 8.26 9.32 3.41
CA GLN A 126 7.73 10.55 2.84
C GLN A 126 7.76 10.57 1.31
N LYS A 127 8.87 10.16 0.71
CA LYS A 127 9.01 10.09 -0.75
C LYS A 127 8.00 9.14 -1.41
N THR A 128 7.57 8.10 -0.70
CA THR A 128 6.52 7.18 -1.18
C THR A 128 5.15 7.87 -1.19
N VAL A 129 4.84 8.65 -0.14
CA VAL A 129 3.62 9.48 -0.09
C VAL A 129 3.62 10.50 -1.22
N GLU A 130 4.74 11.20 -1.43
CA GLU A 130 4.87 12.19 -2.51
C GLU A 130 4.68 11.56 -3.90
N ALA A 131 5.29 10.40 -4.16
CA ALA A 131 5.12 9.67 -5.41
C ALA A 131 3.66 9.22 -5.63
N GLN A 132 2.97 8.78 -4.57
CA GLN A 132 1.57 8.36 -4.62
C GLN A 132 0.63 9.52 -4.87
N VAL A 133 0.82 10.64 -4.17
CA VAL A 133 0.04 11.86 -4.41
C VAL A 133 0.26 12.39 -5.81
N TYR A 134 1.51 12.43 -6.29
CA TYR A 134 1.82 12.83 -7.65
C TYR A 134 1.08 11.99 -8.70
N ARG A 135 1.14 10.66 -8.58
CA ARG A 135 0.45 9.76 -9.52
C ARG A 135 -1.05 9.91 -9.47
N ALA A 136 -1.61 10.05 -8.28
CA ALA A 136 -3.04 10.26 -8.11
C ALA A 136 -3.50 11.54 -8.79
N LYS A 137 -2.76 12.66 -8.61
CA LYS A 137 -3.05 13.92 -9.31
C LYS A 137 -3.07 13.73 -10.82
N LYS A 138 -2.08 13.01 -11.37
CA LYS A 138 -2.01 12.70 -12.80
C LYS A 138 -3.18 11.84 -13.28
N MET A 139 -3.58 10.83 -12.49
CA MET A 139 -4.73 9.98 -12.81
C MET A 139 -6.04 10.78 -12.83
N LEU A 140 -6.25 11.63 -11.83
CA LEU A 140 -7.45 12.47 -11.75
C LEU A 140 -7.48 13.51 -12.87
N ALA A 141 -6.36 14.18 -13.16
CA ALA A 141 -6.25 15.14 -14.26
C ALA A 141 -6.57 14.49 -15.62
N ALA A 142 -6.10 13.27 -15.85
CA ALA A 142 -6.41 12.50 -17.06
C ALA A 142 -7.90 12.15 -17.17
N GLN A 143 -8.56 11.78 -16.06
CA GLN A 143 -9.99 11.50 -16.03
C GLN A 143 -10.83 12.74 -16.35
N LEU A 144 -10.49 13.89 -15.75
CA LEU A 144 -11.16 15.16 -16.00
C LEU A 144 -10.98 15.63 -17.45
N SER A 145 -9.77 15.49 -17.99
CA SER A 145 -9.49 15.82 -19.39
C SER A 145 -10.22 14.92 -20.40
N ALA A 146 -10.52 13.68 -20.03
CA ALA A 146 -11.33 12.77 -20.84
C ALA A 146 -12.82 13.11 -20.76
N ALA A 147 -13.34 13.37 -19.55
CA ALA A 147 -14.74 13.77 -19.35
C ALA A 147 -15.09 15.09 -20.07
N GLY A 148 -14.15 16.06 -20.11
CA GLY A 148 -14.34 17.31 -20.86
C GLY A 148 -14.38 17.15 -22.38
N LYS A 149 -13.96 16.01 -22.94
CA LYS A 149 -14.01 15.73 -24.39
C LYS A 149 -15.29 15.03 -24.84
N GLU A 150 -16.02 14.38 -23.94
CA GLU A 150 -17.29 13.71 -24.26
C GLU A 150 -18.52 14.64 -24.17
N GLY A 151 -18.33 15.86 -23.66
CA GLY A 151 -19.38 16.89 -23.54
C GLY A 151 -19.44 17.93 -24.67
N ILE A 152 -18.80 17.67 -25.83
CA ILE A 152 -18.80 18.56 -27.02
C ILE A 152 -19.39 17.83 -28.22
#